data_AF-A0A916FBB4-F1
#
_entry.id   AF-A0A916FBB4-F1
#
_cell.length_a   1.000
_cell.length_b   1.000
_cell.length_c   1.000
_cell.angle_alpha   90.00
_cell.angle_beta   90.00
_cell.angle_gamma   90.00
#
_symmetry.space_group_name_H-M   'P 1'
#
loop_
_entity.id
_entity.type
_entity.pdbx_description
1 polymer ?
#
loop_
_entity_poly.entity_id
_entity_poly.type
_entity_poly.pdbx_seq_one_letter_code
_entity_poly.pdbx_strand_id
1 'polypeptide(L)'
;MEYAYLAQSPVLQALYFAKKQLNGFLVLRTLNATRAGKMLPKFLRLIRQFEQSPAKALAATLLSWLEPIVRMWRFSRSNGITEGFHTKMEMLSRRAYGFRNFENYRMRVLAQCGWNGVINRV
;
A
#
# COMPACT_ATOMS: atom_id res chain seq x y z
N MET A 1 27.22 -1.19 -12.61
CA MET A 1 27.42 -1.86 -11.30
C MET A 1 26.42 -1.33 -10.28
N GLU A 2 25.12 -1.58 -10.41
CA GLU A 2 24.10 -0.93 -9.57
C GLU A 2 23.76 -1.68 -8.26
N TYR A 3 24.26 -2.91 -8.08
CA TYR A 3 23.96 -3.76 -6.93
C TYR A 3 25.21 -4.39 -6.27
N ALA A 4 26.39 -3.79 -6.48
CA ALA A 4 27.65 -4.34 -5.98
C ALA A 4 27.69 -4.48 -4.46
N TYR A 5 27.00 -3.60 -3.72
CA TYR A 5 26.88 -3.68 -2.26
C TYR A 5 26.11 -4.91 -1.76
N LEU A 6 25.23 -5.51 -2.59
CA LEU A 6 24.48 -6.72 -2.25
C LEU A 6 25.29 -7.99 -2.48
N ALA A 7 26.39 -7.94 -3.23
CA ALA A 7 27.22 -9.11 -3.53
C ALA A 7 27.85 -9.74 -2.28
N GLN A 8 27.96 -8.96 -1.19
CA GLN A 8 28.48 -9.41 0.10
C GLN A 8 27.52 -10.37 0.82
N SER A 9 26.24 -10.41 0.44
CA SER A 9 25.25 -11.32 1.01
C SER A 9 24.32 -11.86 -0.08
N PRO A 10 24.57 -13.07 -0.59
CA PRO A 10 23.74 -13.70 -1.63
C PRO A 10 22.26 -13.83 -1.21
N VAL A 11 22.01 -14.07 0.07
CA VAL A 11 20.65 -14.17 0.63
C VAL A 11 19.93 -12.82 0.53
N LEU A 12 20.59 -11.73 0.94
CA LEU A 12 20.01 -10.40 0.87
C LEU A 12 19.76 -9.97 -0.58
N GLN A 13 20.68 -10.31 -1.47
CA GLN A 13 20.54 -10.06 -2.90
C GLN A 13 19.31 -10.77 -3.48
N ALA A 14 19.13 -12.07 -3.17
CA ALA A 14 17.96 -12.84 -3.60
C ALA A 14 16.65 -12.24 -3.06
N LEU A 15 16.61 -11.90 -1.76
CA LEU A 15 15.44 -11.28 -1.12
C LEU A 15 15.10 -9.92 -1.73
N TYR A 16 16.11 -9.12 -2.08
CA TYR A 16 15.92 -7.84 -2.74
C TYR A 16 15.22 -7.98 -4.10
N PHE A 17 15.67 -8.92 -4.92
CA PHE A 17 15.04 -9.18 -6.23
C PHE A 17 13.65 -9.79 -6.09
N ALA A 18 13.46 -10.72 -5.15
CA ALA A 18 12.14 -11.27 -4.83
C ALA A 18 11.17 -10.15 -4.40
N LYS A 19 11.63 -9.20 -3.58
CA LYS A 19 10.85 -8.02 -3.18
C LYS A 19 10.53 -7.10 -4.35
N LYS A 20 11.46 -6.89 -5.30
CA LYS A 20 11.15 -6.14 -6.53
C LYS A 20 10.07 -6.84 -7.37
N GLN A 21 10.17 -8.16 -7.50
CA GLN A 21 9.16 -8.95 -8.21
C GLN A 21 7.79 -8.87 -7.52
N LEU A 22 7.76 -8.96 -6.19
CA LEU A 22 6.57 -8.77 -5.36
C LEU A 22 5.92 -7.42 -5.64
N ASN A 23 6.70 -6.33 -5.57
CA ASN A 23 6.20 -4.99 -5.85
C ASN A 23 5.57 -4.90 -7.25
N GLY A 24 6.15 -5.57 -8.24
CA GLY A 24 5.58 -5.67 -9.59
C GLY A 24 4.17 -6.26 -9.61
N PHE A 25 3.89 -7.27 -8.79
CA PHE A 25 2.54 -7.82 -8.62
C PHE A 25 1.60 -6.87 -7.86
N LEU A 26 2.09 -6.18 -6.84
CA LEU A 26 1.27 -5.30 -6.00
C LEU A 26 0.83 -4.01 -6.72
N VAL A 27 1.55 -3.58 -7.76
CA VAL A 27 1.21 -2.40 -8.57
C VAL A 27 0.35 -2.71 -9.80
N LEU A 28 0.01 -3.99 -10.04
CA LEU A 28 -0.89 -4.37 -11.13
C LEU A 28 -2.27 -3.72 -10.95
N ARG A 29 -2.80 -3.15 -12.03
CA ARG A 29 -4.10 -2.46 -12.05
C ARG A 29 -4.86 -2.77 -13.33
N THR A 30 -6.17 -2.65 -13.29
CA THR A 30 -7.06 -2.81 -14.46
C THR A 30 -6.90 -4.15 -15.19
N LEU A 31 -6.65 -5.23 -14.45
CA LEU A 31 -6.58 -6.58 -15.02
C LEU A 31 -7.98 -7.14 -15.25
N ASN A 32 -8.17 -7.77 -16.41
CA ASN A 32 -9.32 -8.64 -16.67
C ASN A 32 -9.10 -10.04 -16.06
N ALA A 33 -10.18 -10.82 -15.97
CA ALA A 33 -10.15 -12.15 -15.36
C ALA A 33 -9.12 -13.08 -16.01
N THR A 34 -9.01 -13.08 -17.34
CA THR A 34 -8.06 -13.91 -18.09
C THR A 34 -6.61 -13.58 -17.73
N ARG A 35 -6.26 -12.28 -17.64
CA ARG A 35 -4.91 -11.84 -17.30
C ARG A 35 -4.60 -12.09 -15.82
N ALA A 36 -5.58 -11.88 -14.94
CA ALA A 36 -5.45 -12.21 -13.51
C ALA A 36 -5.20 -13.71 -13.30
N GLY A 37 -5.92 -14.58 -14.03
CA GLY A 37 -5.71 -16.03 -14.00
C GLY A 37 -4.31 -16.46 -14.45
N LYS A 38 -3.64 -15.68 -15.31
CA LYS A 38 -2.23 -15.91 -15.70
C LYS A 38 -1.23 -15.38 -14.68
N MET A 39 -1.56 -14.30 -13.96
CA MET A 39 -0.65 -13.67 -12.99
C MET A 39 -0.72 -14.31 -11.61
N LEU A 40 -1.90 -14.76 -11.16
CA LEU A 40 -2.10 -15.33 -9.83
C LEU A 40 -1.20 -16.55 -9.57
N PRO A 41 -1.06 -17.54 -10.47
CA PRO A 41 -0.15 -18.65 -10.24
C PRO A 41 1.32 -18.23 -10.12
N LYS A 42 1.73 -17.16 -10.81
CA LYS A 42 3.10 -16.62 -10.69
C LYS A 42 3.29 -15.93 -9.34
N PHE A 43 2.29 -15.18 -8.90
CA PHE A 43 2.29 -14.52 -7.59
C PHE A 43 2.33 -15.53 -6.44
N LEU A 44 1.50 -16.57 -6.49
CA LEU A 44 1.50 -17.65 -5.49
C LEU A 44 2.83 -18.40 -5.45
N ARG A 45 3.49 -18.59 -6.59
CA ARG A 45 4.82 -19.23 -6.65
C ARG A 45 5.88 -18.38 -5.94
N LEU A 46 5.83 -17.06 -6.12
CA LEU A 46 6.70 -16.13 -5.40
C LEU A 46 6.44 -16.15 -3.89
N ILE A 47 5.16 -16.22 -3.47
CA ILE A 47 4.81 -16.35 -2.05
C ILE A 47 5.39 -17.63 -1.45
N ARG A 48 5.32 -18.76 -2.16
CA ARG A 48 5.95 -20.04 -1.73
C ARG A 48 7.47 -19.93 -1.61
N GLN A 49 8.12 -19.15 -2.48
CA GLN A 49 9.56 -18.89 -2.35
C GLN A 49 9.87 -18.09 -1.08
N PHE A 50 9.03 -17.11 -0.72
CA PHE A 50 9.17 -16.38 0.55
C PHE A 50 8.97 -17.29 1.77
N GLU A 51 8.04 -18.24 1.70
CA GLU A 51 7.79 -19.23 2.76
C GLU A 51 9.02 -20.09 3.07
N GLN A 52 9.80 -20.43 2.04
CA GLN A 52 11.05 -21.19 2.15
C GLN A 52 12.28 -20.31 2.47
N SER A 53 12.07 -19.03 2.77
CA SER A 53 13.13 -18.06 3.02
C SER A 53 13.05 -17.47 4.44
N PRO A 54 14.03 -16.68 4.88
CA PRO A 54 13.93 -15.90 6.12
C PRO A 54 12.69 -14.99 6.18
N ALA A 55 12.07 -14.67 5.04
CA ALA A 55 10.86 -13.86 4.95
C ALA A 55 9.55 -14.67 5.06
N LYS A 56 9.55 -15.84 5.71
CA LYS A 56 8.34 -16.67 5.89
C LYS A 56 7.14 -15.92 6.52
N ALA A 57 7.42 -14.97 7.41
CA ALA A 57 6.37 -14.14 8.03
C ALA A 57 5.66 -13.27 6.98
N LEU A 58 6.40 -12.72 6.02
CA LEU A 58 5.83 -11.97 4.90
C LEU A 58 4.95 -12.87 4.02
N ALA A 59 5.38 -14.11 3.77
CA ALA A 59 4.56 -15.07 3.01
C ALA A 59 3.20 -15.31 3.69
N ALA A 60 3.19 -15.52 5.01
CA ALA A 60 1.97 -15.69 5.78
C ALA A 60 1.05 -14.46 5.68
N THR A 61 1.60 -13.25 5.79
CA THR A 61 0.83 -12.01 5.59
C THR A 61 0.27 -11.90 4.16
N LEU A 62 1.05 -12.20 3.13
CA LEU A 62 0.57 -12.13 1.75
C LEU A 62 -0.55 -13.14 1.47
N LEU A 63 -0.49 -14.33 2.09
CA LEU A 63 -1.56 -15.32 2.02
C LEU A 63 -2.83 -14.85 2.73
N SER A 64 -2.71 -14.30 3.94
CA SER A 64 -3.89 -13.81 4.69
C SER A 64 -4.58 -12.64 4.00
N TRP A 65 -3.84 -11.85 3.21
CA TRP A 65 -4.35 -10.70 2.44
C TRP A 65 -4.53 -11.00 0.95
N LEU A 66 -4.46 -12.26 0.53
CA LEU A 66 -4.45 -12.63 -0.88
C LEU A 66 -5.69 -12.13 -1.62
N GLU A 67 -6.88 -12.34 -1.06
CA GLU A 67 -8.13 -11.92 -1.71
C GLU A 67 -8.21 -10.40 -1.90
N PRO A 68 -7.97 -9.55 -0.88
CA PRO A 68 -7.88 -8.11 -1.08
C PRO A 68 -6.86 -7.69 -2.15
N ILE A 69 -5.66 -8.29 -2.15
CA ILE A 69 -4.60 -7.97 -3.13
C ILE A 69 -5.06 -8.30 -4.55
N VAL A 70 -5.60 -9.50 -4.78
CA VAL A 70 -6.08 -9.92 -6.10
C VAL A 70 -7.28 -9.08 -6.53
N ARG A 71 -8.15 -8.69 -5.59
CA ARG A 71 -9.27 -7.79 -5.85
C ARG A 71 -8.78 -6.42 -6.30
N MET A 72 -7.70 -5.89 -5.71
CA MET A 72 -7.10 -4.61 -6.12
C MET A 72 -6.62 -4.63 -7.57
N TRP A 73 -6.17 -5.78 -8.11
CA TRP A 73 -5.73 -5.86 -9.52
C TRP A 73 -6.82 -5.45 -10.52
N ARG A 74 -8.10 -5.53 -10.15
CA ARG A 74 -9.22 -5.12 -11.01
C ARG A 74 -9.40 -3.61 -11.09
N PHE A 75 -8.95 -2.85 -10.09
CA PHE A 75 -9.25 -1.43 -9.96
C PHE A 75 -8.04 -0.58 -10.35
N SER A 76 -8.31 0.66 -10.80
CA SER A 76 -7.28 1.67 -11.09
C SER A 76 -7.03 2.62 -9.91
N ARG A 77 -7.89 2.56 -8.89
CA ARG A 77 -7.89 3.50 -7.75
C ARG A 77 -6.62 3.33 -6.91
N SER A 78 -6.05 4.45 -6.49
CA SER A 78 -4.98 4.49 -5.49
C SER A 78 -5.53 4.95 -4.14
N ASN A 79 -4.79 4.67 -3.07
CA ASN A 79 -5.06 5.22 -1.74
C ASN A 79 -4.65 6.70 -1.61
N GLY A 80 -4.23 7.37 -2.70
CA GLY A 80 -3.68 8.72 -2.64
C GLY A 80 -4.64 9.77 -2.07
N ILE A 81 -5.95 9.61 -2.30
CA ILE A 81 -6.97 10.49 -1.70
C ILE A 81 -7.00 10.28 -0.17
N THR A 82 -7.07 9.02 0.28
CA THR A 82 -7.06 8.66 1.70
C THR A 82 -5.78 9.14 2.39
N GLU A 83 -4.63 8.92 1.77
CA GLU A 83 -3.32 9.38 2.25
C GLU A 83 -3.24 10.91 2.30
N GLY A 84 -3.81 11.61 1.32
CA GLY A 84 -3.93 13.06 1.32
C GLY A 84 -4.74 13.57 2.51
N PHE A 85 -5.88 12.94 2.78
CA PHE A 85 -6.69 13.24 3.96
C PHE A 85 -5.95 12.95 5.26
N HIS A 86 -5.32 11.79 5.41
CA HIS A 86 -4.53 11.46 6.60
C HIS A 86 -3.38 12.45 6.83
N THR A 87 -2.65 12.82 5.77
CA THR A 87 -1.56 13.81 5.83
C THR A 87 -2.07 15.16 6.33
N LYS A 88 -3.23 15.61 5.82
CA LYS A 88 -3.86 16.87 6.26
C LYS A 88 -4.30 16.79 7.73
N MET A 89 -4.89 15.68 8.15
CA MET A 89 -5.29 15.43 9.55
C MET A 89 -4.09 15.44 10.50
N GLU A 90 -2.99 14.78 10.13
CA GLU A 90 -1.74 14.82 10.90
C GLU A 90 -1.15 16.23 10.95
N MET A 91 -1.14 16.96 9.83
CA MET A 91 -0.69 18.35 9.80
C MET A 91 -1.51 19.23 10.75
N LEU A 92 -2.83 19.06 10.81
CA LEU A 92 -3.69 19.79 11.74
C LEU A 92 -3.30 19.51 13.19
N SER A 93 -3.06 18.25 13.53
CA SER A 93 -2.62 17.84 14.86
C SER A 93 -1.25 18.42 15.22
N ARG A 94 -0.29 18.38 14.30
CA ARG A 94 1.06 18.96 14.48
C ARG A 94 1.00 20.47 14.71
N ARG A 95 0.21 21.20 13.90
CA ARG A 95 0.07 22.66 14.01
C ARG A 95 -0.64 23.11 15.30
N ALA A 96 -1.50 22.26 15.84
CA ALA A 96 -2.19 22.54 17.11
C ALA A 96 -1.38 22.10 18.35
N TYR A 97 -0.21 21.46 18.18
CA TYR A 97 0.53 20.79 19.25
C TYR A 97 -0.32 19.75 19.99
N GLY A 98 -1.16 19.04 19.23
CA GLY A 98 -2.13 18.06 19.74
C GLY A 98 -3.48 18.67 20.13
N PHE A 99 -4.53 17.85 20.05
CA PHE A 99 -5.88 18.23 20.46
C PHE A 99 -6.23 17.52 21.76
N ARG A 100 -6.59 18.29 22.80
CA ARG A 100 -7.10 17.73 24.06
C ARG A 100 -8.58 17.33 23.97
N ASN A 101 -9.34 18.01 23.11
CA ASN A 101 -10.76 17.77 22.89
C ASN A 101 -10.98 17.24 21.46
N PHE A 102 -11.58 16.06 21.35
CA PHE A 102 -11.84 15.39 20.08
C PHE A 102 -12.81 16.18 19.18
N GLU A 103 -13.80 16.86 19.75
CA GLU A 103 -14.76 17.64 18.95
C GLU A 103 -14.06 18.82 18.25
N ASN A 104 -13.11 19.47 18.92
CA ASN A 104 -12.30 20.52 18.30
C ASN A 104 -11.43 20.00 17.14
N TYR A 105 -10.90 18.78 17.29
CA TYR A 105 -10.18 18.10 16.20
C TYR A 105 -11.13 17.80 15.04
N ARG A 106 -12.26 17.16 15.33
CA ARG A 106 -13.30 16.80 14.35
C ARG A 106 -13.77 18.01 13.55
N MET A 107 -14.08 19.12 14.22
CA MET A 107 -14.50 20.37 13.57
C MET A 107 -13.45 20.90 12.60
N ARG A 108 -12.16 20.85 12.96
CA ARG A 108 -11.07 21.29 12.06
C ARG A 108 -10.86 20.34 10.89
N VAL A 109 -11.02 19.03 11.11
CA VAL A 109 -10.99 18.04 10.02
C VAL A 109 -12.14 18.27 9.05
N LEU A 110 -13.37 18.46 9.55
CA LEU A 110 -14.53 18.76 8.70
C LEU A 110 -14.34 20.05 7.91
N ALA A 111 -13.85 21.12 8.54
CA ALA A 111 -13.61 22.39 7.88
C ALA A 111 -12.55 22.32 6.76
N GLN A 112 -11.58 21.40 6.85
CA GLN A 112 -10.45 21.32 5.91
C GLN A 112 -10.54 20.16 4.91
N CYS A 113 -11.22 19.09 5.29
CA CYS A 113 -11.34 17.85 4.51
C CYS A 113 -12.79 17.56 4.06
N GLY A 114 -13.79 18.20 4.66
CA GLY A 114 -15.21 18.00 4.37
C GLY A 114 -15.82 18.98 3.37
N TRP A 115 -15.02 19.92 2.83
CA TRP A 115 -15.52 20.91 1.88
C TRP A 115 -15.75 20.26 0.51
N ASN A 116 -17.00 20.28 0.05
CA ASN A 116 -17.43 19.79 -1.27
C ASN A 116 -17.34 20.85 -2.39
N GLY A 117 -16.70 21.99 -2.13
CA GLY A 117 -16.53 23.07 -3.11
C GLY A 117 -17.74 24.00 -3.30
N VAL A 118 -18.88 23.75 -2.64
CA VAL A 118 -20.07 24.61 -2.75
C VAL A 118 -20.00 25.73 -1.72
N ILE A 119 -19.95 26.98 -2.19
CA ILE A 119 -20.19 28.16 -1.35
C ILE A 119 -21.66 28.54 -1.57
N ASN A 120 -22.53 28.17 -0.62
CA ASN A 120 -23.86 28.79 -0.56
C ASN A 120 -23.66 30.22 -0.07
N ARG A 121 -23.49 31.16 -1.01
CA ARG A 121 -23.71 32.58 -0.70
C ARG A 121 -25.22 32.76 -0.63
N VAL A 122 -25.72 32.96 0.58
CA VAL A 122 -27.07 33.51 0.81
C VAL A 122 -27.07 34.96 0.37
#